data_AF-A0A520HPZ1-F1
#
_entry.id   AF-A0A520HPZ1-F1
#
_cell.length_a   1.000
_cell.length_b   1.000
_cell.length_c   1.000
_cell.angle_alpha   90.00
_cell.angle_beta   90.00
_cell.angle_gamma   90.00
#
_symmetry.space_group_name_H-M   'P 1'
#
loop_
_entity.id
_entity.type
_entity.pdbx_description
1 polymer ?
#
loop_
_entity_poly.entity_id
_entity_poly.type
_entity_poly.pdbx_seq_one_letter_code
_entity_poly.pdbx_strand_id
1 'polypeptide(L)'
;MRQWNTRKQMREERIAAGRGFATGKLVDPETLVDFLEAVLRPGDRVCIEGDNQKQADVLAKGLAAMDPARIHDLHMVQSGVVLPEHLDVFDSGIAKRLDFSYSGPQSARIAKMLFGGKIELGAIHTYLELFARYFVDLTPQVALIAAVSA
;
A
#
# COMPACT_ATOMS: atom_id res chain seq x y z
N MET A 1 -15.58 -28.89 -5.28
CA MET A 1 -16.35 -28.07 -4.31
C MET A 1 -15.85 -26.63 -4.38
N ARG A 2 -16.75 -25.65 -4.35
CA ARG A 2 -16.37 -24.23 -4.31
C ARG A 2 -15.79 -23.89 -2.93
N GLN A 3 -14.60 -23.30 -2.90
CA GLN A 3 -13.92 -22.91 -1.66
C GLN A 3 -14.42 -21.53 -1.22
N TRP A 4 -15.10 -21.46 -0.08
CA TRP A 4 -15.76 -20.24 0.40
C TRP A 4 -14.90 -19.41 1.38
N ASN A 5 -13.75 -19.94 1.80
CA ASN A 5 -12.89 -19.36 2.84
C ASN A 5 -11.54 -18.84 2.31
N THR A 6 -11.41 -18.59 1.01
CA THR A 6 -10.15 -18.16 0.38
C THR A 6 -9.54 -16.93 1.04
N ARG A 7 -10.33 -15.90 1.34
CA ARG A 7 -9.85 -14.69 2.05
C ARG A 7 -9.31 -14.99 3.45
N LYS A 8 -9.92 -15.94 4.17
CA LYS A 8 -9.46 -16.36 5.50
C LYS A 8 -8.10 -17.06 5.40
N GLN A 9 -7.94 -17.97 4.44
CA GLN A 9 -6.69 -18.68 4.21
C GLN A 9 -5.58 -17.73 3.77
N MET A 10 -5.85 -16.79 2.85
CA MET A 10 -4.88 -15.76 2.46
C MET A 10 -4.39 -14.96 3.66
N ARG A 11 -5.28 -14.60 4.60
CA ARG A 11 -4.89 -13.92 5.84
C ARG A 11 -4.03 -14.81 6.74
N GLU A 12 -4.40 -16.08 6.91
CA GLU A 12 -3.65 -17.04 7.74
C GLU A 12 -2.25 -17.30 7.20
N GLU A 13 -2.10 -17.44 5.89
CA GLU A 13 -0.81 -17.59 5.22
C GLU A 13 0.09 -16.37 5.44
N ARG A 14 -0.46 -15.15 5.34
CA ARG A 14 0.31 -13.91 5.60
C ARG A 14 0.74 -13.80 7.07
N ILE A 15 -0.15 -14.15 8.00
CA ILE A 15 0.19 -14.19 9.43
C ILE A 15 1.30 -15.20 9.69
N ALA A 16 1.27 -16.35 9.02
CA ALA A 16 2.34 -17.35 9.15
C ALA A 16 3.67 -16.84 8.57
N ALA A 17 3.64 -16.22 7.39
CA ALA A 17 4.83 -15.69 6.72
C ALA A 17 5.50 -14.56 7.52
N GLY A 18 4.72 -13.62 8.07
CA GLY A 18 5.27 -12.51 8.87
C GLY A 18 5.70 -12.91 10.28
N ARG A 19 5.36 -14.12 10.76
CA ARG A 19 5.59 -14.54 12.14
C ARG A 19 7.07 -14.61 12.52
N GLY A 20 7.95 -14.86 11.55
CA GLY A 20 9.41 -14.88 11.76
C GLY A 20 10.02 -13.51 12.07
N PHE A 21 9.32 -12.42 11.73
CA PHE A 21 9.78 -11.04 11.90
C PHE A 21 9.00 -10.29 13.00
N ALA A 22 8.16 -10.99 13.77
CA ALA A 22 7.29 -10.38 14.76
C ALA A 22 7.32 -11.11 16.11
N THR A 23 7.39 -10.34 17.20
CA THR A 23 7.13 -10.84 18.55
C THR A 23 5.68 -10.52 18.92
N GLY A 24 4.79 -11.49 18.71
CA GLY A 24 3.35 -11.30 18.86
C GLY A 24 2.80 -10.36 17.78
N LYS A 25 2.52 -9.10 18.15
CA LYS A 25 2.06 -8.04 17.22
C LYS A 25 3.12 -6.96 16.98
N LEU A 26 4.29 -7.09 17.60
CA LEU A 26 5.36 -6.12 17.52
C LEU A 26 6.34 -6.54 16.42
N VAL A 27 6.68 -5.61 15.54
CA VAL A 27 7.70 -5.77 14.49
C VAL A 27 8.81 -4.78 14.82
N ASP A 28 10.05 -5.23 14.82
CA ASP A 28 11.20 -4.35 15.02
C ASP A 28 11.37 -3.47 13.78
N PRO A 29 11.49 -2.14 13.91
CA PRO A 29 11.74 -1.25 12.78
C PRO A 29 12.90 -1.68 11.87
N GLU A 30 13.94 -2.32 12.40
CA GLU A 30 15.07 -2.82 11.62
C GLU A 30 14.68 -3.97 10.67
N THR A 31 13.66 -4.74 11.04
CA THR A 31 13.13 -5.88 10.25
C THR A 31 11.87 -5.55 9.46
N LEU A 32 11.47 -4.26 9.44
CA LEU A 32 10.21 -3.84 8.84
C LEU A 32 10.12 -4.21 7.36
N VAL A 33 11.19 -4.01 6.59
CA VAL A 33 11.20 -4.31 5.15
C VAL A 33 11.00 -5.81 4.93
N ASP A 34 11.76 -6.66 5.62
CA ASP A 34 11.61 -8.11 5.53
C ASP A 34 10.20 -8.57 5.93
N PHE A 35 9.64 -7.97 6.99
CA PHE A 35 8.26 -8.22 7.40
C PHE A 35 7.27 -7.84 6.28
N LEU A 36 7.38 -6.65 5.70
CA LEU A 36 6.51 -6.17 4.63
C LEU A 36 6.58 -7.09 3.41
N GLU A 37 7.78 -7.49 2.99
CA GLU A 37 7.98 -8.41 1.87
C GLU A 37 7.50 -9.84 2.15
N ALA A 38 7.44 -10.25 3.42
CA ALA A 38 6.87 -11.54 3.81
C ALA A 38 5.33 -11.52 3.82
N VAL A 39 4.71 -10.40 4.19
CA VAL A 39 3.25 -10.30 4.33
C VAL A 39 2.55 -9.82 3.07
N LEU A 40 3.19 -8.98 2.24
CA LEU A 40 2.65 -8.52 0.96
C LEU A 40 2.83 -9.58 -0.12
N ARG A 41 2.01 -9.48 -1.17
CA ARG A 41 2.11 -10.31 -2.38
C ARG A 41 2.10 -9.41 -3.61
N PRO A 42 2.77 -9.81 -4.70
CA PRO A 42 2.63 -9.11 -5.97
C PRO A 42 1.16 -8.95 -6.38
N GLY A 43 0.80 -7.78 -6.90
CA GLY A 43 -0.57 -7.47 -7.33
C GLY A 43 -1.57 -7.13 -6.21
N ASP A 44 -1.15 -7.07 -4.95
CA ASP A 44 -2.05 -6.69 -3.86
C ASP A 44 -2.60 -5.27 -4.02
N ARG A 45 -3.86 -5.08 -3.64
CA ARG A 45 -4.37 -3.74 -3.30
C ARG A 45 -3.92 -3.37 -1.90
N VAL A 46 -3.11 -2.32 -1.83
CA VAL A 46 -2.52 -1.83 -0.59
C VAL A 46 -3.06 -0.44 -0.29
N CYS A 47 -3.72 -0.31 0.86
CA CYS A 47 -4.06 0.98 1.42
C CYS A 47 -2.88 1.46 2.26
N ILE A 48 -2.24 2.56 1.87
CA ILE A 48 -1.24 3.25 2.69
C ILE A 48 -1.85 4.56 3.18
N GLU A 49 -1.77 4.80 4.49
CA GLU A 49 -2.30 6.01 5.08
C GLU A 49 -1.41 7.21 4.75
N GLY A 50 -1.90 7.98 3.78
CA GLY A 50 -1.70 9.42 3.74
C GLY A 50 -3.07 10.07 3.84
N ASP A 51 -3.45 10.58 5.01
CA ASP A 51 -4.62 11.44 5.12
C ASP A 51 -4.20 12.91 4.92
N ASN A 52 -5.09 13.86 5.21
CA ASN A 52 -4.79 15.28 5.03
C ASN A 52 -3.72 15.83 6.01
N GLN A 53 -3.41 15.11 7.10
CA GLN A 53 -2.52 15.52 8.17
C GLN A 53 -1.54 14.40 8.59
N LYS A 54 -2.07 13.23 8.94
CA LYS A 54 -1.33 12.06 9.40
C LYS A 54 -0.83 11.23 8.22
N GLN A 55 0.45 10.89 8.28
CA GLN A 55 1.12 10.05 7.30
C GLN A 55 1.74 8.85 8.01
N ALA A 56 1.59 7.65 7.46
CA ALA A 56 2.30 6.45 7.91
C ALA A 56 3.73 6.41 7.32
N ASP A 57 4.53 7.43 7.63
CA ASP A 57 5.82 7.71 6.99
C ASP A 57 6.85 6.58 7.17
N VAL A 58 6.91 5.95 8.35
CA VAL A 58 7.78 4.79 8.60
C VAL A 58 7.40 3.62 7.68
N LEU A 59 6.10 3.37 7.48
CA LEU A 59 5.61 2.31 6.60
C LEU A 59 5.79 2.68 5.12
N ALA A 60 5.63 3.94 4.74
CA ALA A 60 5.86 4.41 3.37
C ALA A 60 7.33 4.24 2.96
N LYS A 61 8.27 4.61 3.84
CA LYS A 61 9.71 4.39 3.65
C LYS A 61 10.04 2.89 3.55
N GLY A 62 9.46 2.07 4.43
CA GLY A 62 9.60 0.62 4.37
C GLY A 62 9.11 0.03 3.05
N LEU A 63 7.95 0.50 2.55
CA LEU A 63 7.38 0.06 1.27
C LEU A 63 8.30 0.44 0.09
N ALA A 64 8.85 1.65 0.07
CA ALA A 64 9.74 2.12 -0.99
C ALA A 64 11.10 1.41 -1.00
N ALA A 65 11.51 0.82 0.12
CA ALA A 65 12.78 0.12 0.29
C ALA A 65 12.74 -1.39 -0.05
N MET A 66 11.58 -1.95 -0.41
CA MET A 66 11.44 -3.37 -0.76
C MET A 66 12.11 -3.71 -2.10
N ASP A 67 12.44 -4.97 -2.28
CA ASP A 67 12.95 -5.55 -3.52
C ASP A 67 11.81 -5.75 -4.56
N PRO A 68 11.85 -5.04 -5.71
CA PRO A 68 10.84 -5.19 -6.76
C PRO A 68 10.82 -6.59 -7.41
N ALA A 69 11.88 -7.39 -7.26
CA ALA A 69 11.85 -8.79 -7.71
C ALA A 69 10.95 -9.67 -6.82
N ARG A 70 10.71 -9.26 -5.56
CA ARG A 70 9.87 -9.98 -4.60
C ARG A 70 8.45 -9.44 -4.57
N ILE A 71 8.31 -8.11 -4.56
CA ILE A 71 7.02 -7.41 -4.49
C ILE A 71 6.93 -6.43 -5.64
N HIS A 72 5.96 -6.64 -6.52
CA HIS A 72 5.73 -5.81 -7.70
C HIS A 72 4.24 -5.72 -8.03
N ASP A 73 3.91 -4.86 -9.00
CA ASP A 73 2.55 -4.67 -9.52
C ASP A 73 1.51 -4.30 -8.45
N LEU A 74 1.92 -3.71 -7.31
CA LEU A 74 0.98 -3.28 -6.29
C LEU A 74 -0.02 -2.27 -6.86
N HIS A 75 -1.27 -2.39 -6.41
CA HIS A 75 -2.32 -1.42 -6.64
C HIS A 75 -2.49 -0.57 -5.39
N MET A 76 -1.94 0.64 -5.43
CA MET A 76 -2.02 1.58 -4.32
C MET A 76 -3.38 2.27 -4.32
N VAL A 77 -4.07 2.19 -3.18
CA VAL A 77 -5.29 2.95 -2.91
C VAL A 77 -5.02 3.90 -1.74
N GLN A 78 -5.05 5.21 -1.98
CA GLN A 78 -4.62 6.16 -0.95
C GLN A 78 -5.40 7.47 -1.00
N SER A 79 -5.88 7.96 0.13
CA SER A 79 -6.59 9.25 0.18
C SER A 79 -5.69 10.40 -0.27
N GLY A 80 -4.46 10.46 0.22
CA GLY A 80 -3.51 11.55 -0.02
C GLY A 80 -2.15 11.03 -0.49
N VAL A 81 -1.72 11.52 -1.66
CA VAL A 81 -0.36 11.35 -2.20
C VAL A 81 0.47 12.58 -1.80
N VAL A 82 1.13 12.51 -0.64
CA VAL A 82 1.79 13.67 -0.03
C VAL A 82 3.30 13.47 0.07
N LEU A 83 3.73 12.31 0.57
CA LEU A 83 5.14 11.98 0.73
C LEU A 83 5.79 11.60 -0.62
N PRO A 84 7.07 11.91 -0.86
CA PRO A 84 7.82 11.41 -2.01
C PRO A 84 7.77 9.89 -2.13
N GLU A 85 7.84 9.18 -1.00
CA GLU A 85 7.84 7.72 -0.91
C GLU A 85 6.55 7.10 -1.48
N HIS A 86 5.44 7.83 -1.48
CA HIS A 86 4.18 7.37 -2.10
C HIS A 86 4.30 7.24 -3.62
N LEU A 87 5.29 7.91 -4.23
CA LEU A 87 5.57 7.84 -5.66
C LEU A 87 6.85 7.06 -5.98
N ASP A 88 7.82 7.00 -5.05
CA ASP A 88 9.06 6.24 -5.23
C ASP A 88 8.79 4.75 -5.53
N VAL A 89 7.73 4.19 -4.94
CA VAL A 89 7.29 2.81 -5.19
C VAL A 89 6.90 2.53 -6.64
N PHE A 90 6.48 3.55 -7.39
CA PHE A 90 6.19 3.42 -8.83
C PHE A 90 7.46 3.59 -9.68
N ASP A 91 8.41 4.42 -9.22
CA ASP A 91 9.69 4.57 -9.91
C ASP A 91 10.53 3.29 -9.85
N SER A 92 10.51 2.61 -8.69
CA SER A 92 11.22 1.34 -8.45
C SER A 92 10.52 0.09 -9.01
N GLY A 93 9.27 0.21 -9.48
CA GLY A 93 8.50 -0.91 -10.04
C GLY A 93 7.77 -1.78 -9.01
N ILE A 94 7.77 -1.38 -7.73
CA ILE A 94 7.03 -2.05 -6.66
C ILE A 94 5.52 -1.90 -6.88
N ALA A 95 5.08 -0.69 -7.28
CA ALA A 95 3.69 -0.37 -7.57
C ALA A 95 3.49 -0.07 -9.05
N LYS A 96 2.28 -0.38 -9.54
CA LYS A 96 1.89 -0.17 -10.93
C LYS A 96 0.65 0.69 -11.06
N ARG A 97 -0.37 0.45 -10.21
CA ARG A 97 -1.67 1.10 -10.32
C ARG A 97 -1.96 2.02 -9.14
N LEU A 98 -2.61 3.15 -9.40
CA LEU A 98 -2.97 4.15 -8.38
C LEU A 98 -4.45 4.57 -8.47
N ASP A 99 -5.16 4.48 -7.35
CA ASP A 99 -6.43 5.18 -7.12
C ASP A 99 -6.23 6.13 -5.93
N PHE A 100 -6.52 7.43 -6.11
CA PHE A 100 -6.28 8.44 -5.08
C PHE A 100 -7.28 9.58 -5.07
N SER A 101 -7.27 10.43 -4.03
CA SER A 101 -8.15 11.61 -3.94
C SER A 101 -7.43 12.94 -4.00
N TYR A 102 -6.32 13.09 -3.27
CA TYR A 102 -5.58 14.34 -3.18
C TYR A 102 -4.10 14.12 -3.43
N SER A 103 -3.42 15.07 -4.06
CA SER A 103 -2.00 14.95 -4.39
C SER A 103 -1.18 16.23 -4.21
N GLY A 104 -1.66 17.21 -3.44
CA GLY A 104 -1.16 18.60 -3.44
C GLY A 104 0.32 18.79 -3.79
N PRO A 105 1.26 18.47 -2.88
CA PRO A 105 2.70 18.64 -3.11
C PRO A 105 3.27 17.79 -4.25
N GLN A 106 2.67 16.63 -4.53
CA GLN A 106 3.15 15.65 -5.52
C GLN A 106 2.47 15.77 -6.89
N SER A 107 1.53 16.70 -7.07
CA SER A 107 0.68 16.81 -8.27
C SER A 107 1.48 16.89 -9.58
N ALA A 108 2.52 17.71 -9.62
CA ALA A 108 3.40 17.82 -10.78
C ALA A 108 4.19 16.53 -11.06
N ARG A 109 4.60 15.80 -10.01
CA ARG A 109 5.30 14.53 -10.13
C ARG A 109 4.35 13.43 -10.63
N ILE A 110 3.14 13.35 -10.10
CA ILE A 110 2.08 12.45 -10.60
C ILE A 110 1.86 12.68 -12.09
N ALA A 111 1.66 13.93 -12.52
CA ALA A 111 1.42 14.23 -13.92
C ALA A 111 2.56 13.72 -14.82
N LYS A 112 3.83 13.97 -14.44
CA LYS A 112 5.00 13.47 -15.18
C LYS A 112 5.02 11.94 -15.26
N MET A 113 4.75 11.26 -14.15
CA MET A 113 4.75 9.80 -14.08
C MET A 113 3.61 9.16 -14.89
N LEU A 114 2.43 9.81 -14.93
CA LEU A 114 1.32 9.41 -15.79
C LEU A 114 1.68 9.54 -17.27
N PHE A 115 2.20 10.68 -17.70
CA PHE A 115 2.63 10.87 -19.10
C PHE A 115 3.80 9.96 -19.48
N GLY A 116 4.67 9.63 -18.52
CA GLY A 116 5.77 8.69 -18.69
C GLY A 116 5.38 7.21 -18.62
N GLY A 117 4.10 6.88 -18.39
CA GLY A 117 3.62 5.49 -18.30
C GLY A 117 4.11 4.73 -17.07
N LYS A 118 4.61 5.43 -16.04
CA LYS A 118 5.07 4.84 -14.77
C LYS A 118 3.93 4.49 -13.82
N ILE A 119 2.78 5.14 -13.98
CA ILE A 119 1.58 4.92 -13.18
C ILE A 119 0.43 4.58 -14.10
N GLU A 120 -0.21 3.44 -13.85
CA GLU A 120 -1.54 3.13 -14.37
C GLU A 120 -2.58 3.81 -13.46
N LEU A 121 -3.20 4.88 -13.93
CA LEU A 121 -4.25 5.55 -13.17
C LEU A 121 -5.53 4.70 -13.18
N GLY A 122 -6.04 4.38 -12.00
CA GLY A 122 -7.40 3.88 -11.85
C GLY A 122 -8.40 5.01 -12.04
N ALA A 123 -8.54 5.85 -11.02
CA ALA A 123 -9.30 7.10 -11.09
C ALA A 123 -8.87 8.05 -9.96
N ILE A 124 -9.26 9.32 -10.13
CA ILE A 124 -9.17 10.35 -9.09
C ILE A 124 -10.55 10.47 -8.45
N HIS A 125 -10.61 10.27 -7.13
CA HIS A 125 -11.85 10.14 -6.37
C HIS A 125 -12.06 11.32 -5.45
N THR A 126 -13.30 11.57 -5.04
CA THR A 126 -13.50 12.26 -3.75
C THR A 126 -13.18 11.31 -2.58
N TYR A 127 -12.84 11.85 -1.39
CA TYR A 127 -12.49 11.00 -0.24
C TYR A 127 -13.58 9.98 0.11
N LEU A 128 -14.83 10.44 0.20
CA LEU A 128 -15.97 9.59 0.59
C LEU A 128 -16.25 8.50 -0.45
N GLU A 129 -16.08 8.81 -1.74
CA GLU A 129 -16.20 7.85 -2.82
C GLU A 129 -15.13 6.75 -2.70
N LEU A 130 -13.85 7.12 -2.54
CA LEU A 130 -12.76 6.15 -2.41
C LEU A 130 -13.01 5.21 -1.22
N PHE A 131 -13.41 5.76 -0.07
CA PHE A 131 -13.72 4.97 1.12
C PHE A 131 -14.91 4.04 0.92
N ALA A 132 -15.95 4.47 0.21
CA ALA A 132 -17.08 3.61 -0.14
C ALA A 132 -16.62 2.43 -1.01
N ARG A 133 -15.73 2.67 -1.97
CA ARG A 133 -15.20 1.63 -2.87
C ARG A 133 -14.38 0.56 -2.14
N TYR A 134 -13.78 0.86 -0.98
CA TYR A 134 -13.11 -0.16 -0.15
C TYR A 134 -14.04 -1.29 0.30
N PHE A 135 -15.34 -1.10 0.27
CA PHE A 135 -16.33 -2.13 0.62
C PHE A 135 -16.98 -2.80 -0.59
N VAL A 136 -16.63 -2.38 -1.81
CA VAL A 136 -17.27 -2.85 -3.04
C VAL A 136 -16.25 -3.48 -3.98
N ASP A 137 -15.38 -2.69 -4.59
CA ASP A 137 -14.53 -3.11 -5.71
C ASP A 137 -13.04 -2.76 -5.51
N LEU A 138 -12.72 -1.85 -4.58
CA LEU A 138 -11.36 -1.51 -4.17
C LEU A 138 -11.02 -2.02 -2.77
N THR A 139 -11.62 -3.14 -2.33
CA THR A 139 -11.29 -3.71 -1.02
C THR A 139 -9.80 -4.04 -0.92
N PRO A 140 -9.05 -3.39 0.00
CA PRO A 140 -7.63 -3.61 0.15
C PRO A 140 -7.37 -4.99 0.74
N GLN A 141 -6.28 -5.62 0.32
CA GLN A 141 -5.77 -6.85 0.92
C GLN A 141 -4.95 -6.52 2.17
N VAL A 142 -4.21 -5.41 2.14
CA VAL A 142 -3.37 -4.92 3.24
C VAL A 142 -3.62 -3.43 3.46
N ALA A 143 -3.66 -3.03 4.73
CA ALA A 143 -3.76 -1.64 5.14
C ALA A 143 -2.58 -1.30 6.06
N LEU A 144 -1.87 -0.23 5.71
CA LEU A 144 -0.69 0.29 6.39
C LEU A 144 -1.08 1.64 6.99
N ILE A 145 -1.35 1.65 8.30
CA ILE A 145 -2.01 2.75 9.02
C ILE A 145 -1.11 3.19 10.18
N ALA A 146 -1.10 4.49 10.47
CA ALA A 146 -0.45 5.10 11.62
C ALA A 146 -1.47 5.39 12.74
N ALA A 147 -1.01 5.29 13.97
CA ALA A 147 -1.78 5.65 15.15
C ALA A 147 -0.85 6.20 16.23
N VAL A 148 -1.41 6.99 17.14
CA VAL A 148 -0.76 7.41 18.38
C VAL A 148 -1.43 6.64 19.52
N SER A 149 -0.63 6.13 20.46
CA SER A 149 -1.16 5.61 21.72
C SER A 149 -1.39 6.78 22.67
N ALA A 150 -2.60 6.87 23.22
CA ALA A 150 -2.94 7.77 24.32
C ALA A 150 -2.65 7.11 25.68
#